data_AF-A0A846TG16-F1
#
_entry.id   AF-A0A846TG16-F1
#
_cell.length_a   1.000
_cell.length_b   1.000
_cell.length_c   1.000
_cell.angle_alpha   90.00
_cell.angle_beta   90.00
_cell.angle_gamma   90.00
#
_symmetry.space_group_name_H-M   'P 1'
#
loop_
_entity.id
_entity.type
_entity.pdbx_description
1 polymer ?
#
loop_
_entity_poly.entity_id
_entity_poly.type
_entity_poly.pdbx_seq_one_letter_code
_entity_poly.pdbx_strand_id
1 'polypeptide(L)'
;MNWKKDFKTSALIILLVITAIALMDNARTADSAAKLEEDKNRLETKVTSLEKEIERRSRMTDDLKNENDTLAVNLSNLEEEVAASQSSVRYQDFMDAISVVETYKAAGEFKEVIDLIALGNFTSFGTLDQDDNCPCTINFKYSNLEWIPGVVLDLSGFKIEKGRIVLTYLTVEDLEDNYQFVLTKSDGFYDRTEKWRIEEIRLVEKEGSPL
;
A
#
# COMPACT_ATOMS: atom_id res chain seq x y z
N MET A 1 -99.11 39.68 -38.74
CA MET A 1 -97.69 39.32 -38.53
C MET A 1 -97.50 39.10 -37.03
N ASN A 2 -97.19 37.87 -36.60
CA ASN A 2 -97.44 37.40 -35.24
C ASN A 2 -96.17 37.53 -34.36
N TRP A 3 -95.89 38.76 -33.94
CA TRP A 3 -94.65 39.21 -33.28
C TRP A 3 -94.19 38.36 -32.08
N LYS A 4 -95.14 37.76 -31.33
CA LYS A 4 -94.83 36.85 -30.21
C LYS A 4 -94.25 35.49 -30.64
N LYS A 5 -94.61 35.00 -31.82
CA LYS A 5 -94.07 33.75 -32.37
C LYS A 5 -92.65 33.99 -32.86
N ASP A 6 -92.41 35.06 -33.62
CA ASP A 6 -91.09 35.39 -34.15
C ASP A 6 -90.06 35.68 -33.04
N PHE A 7 -90.47 36.37 -31.96
CA PHE A 7 -89.60 36.59 -30.80
C PHE A 7 -89.25 35.29 -30.06
N LYS A 8 -90.20 34.37 -29.86
CA LYS A 8 -89.94 33.07 -29.23
C LYS A 8 -89.01 32.21 -30.08
N THR A 9 -89.20 32.19 -31.40
CA THR A 9 -88.33 31.44 -32.31
C THR A 9 -86.92 32.04 -32.33
N SER A 10 -86.80 33.37 -32.37
CA SER A 10 -85.51 34.07 -32.35
C SER A 10 -84.76 33.87 -31.03
N ALA A 11 -85.45 33.96 -29.87
CA ALA A 11 -84.86 33.69 -28.57
C ALA A 11 -84.37 32.24 -28.43
N LEU A 12 -85.10 31.28 -29.00
CA LEU A 12 -84.73 29.86 -28.97
C LEU A 12 -83.51 29.57 -29.86
N ILE A 13 -83.39 30.25 -31.00
CA ILE A 13 -82.20 30.19 -31.87
C ILE A 13 -80.97 30.77 -31.15
N ILE A 14 -81.10 31.92 -30.50
CA ILE A 14 -80.00 32.54 -29.75
C ILE A 14 -79.54 31.62 -28.61
N LEU A 15 -80.49 31.00 -27.89
CA LEU A 15 -80.17 30.09 -26.80
C LEU A 15 -79.43 28.83 -27.30
N LEU A 16 -79.82 28.28 -28.46
CA LEU A 16 -79.11 27.18 -29.11
C LEU A 16 -77.68 27.55 -29.48
N VAL A 17 -77.45 28.75 -30.02
CA VAL A 17 -76.11 29.24 -30.37
C VAL A 17 -75.23 29.38 -29.12
N ILE A 18 -75.75 29.97 -28.04
CA ILE A 18 -75.01 30.11 -26.78
C ILE A 18 -74.67 28.74 -26.19
N THR A 19 -75.61 27.80 -26.23
CA THR A 19 -75.39 26.43 -25.72
C THR A 19 -74.34 25.70 -26.55
N ALA A 20 -74.35 25.86 -27.88
CA ALA A 20 -73.34 25.27 -28.76
C ALA A 20 -71.94 25.85 -28.52
N ILE A 21 -71.83 27.17 -28.31
CA ILE A 21 -70.56 27.83 -27.97
C ILE A 21 -70.03 27.30 -26.62
N ALA A 22 -70.88 27.23 -25.59
CA ALA A 22 -70.50 26.72 -24.27
C ALA A 22 -70.02 25.24 -24.33
N LEU A 23 -70.67 24.41 -25.15
CA LEU A 23 -70.24 23.02 -25.36
C LEU A 23 -68.90 22.92 -26.10
N MET A 24 -68.66 23.75 -27.11
CA MET A 24 -67.37 23.77 -27.82
C MET A 24 -66.22 24.26 -26.93
N ASP A 25 -66.47 25.26 -26.08
CA ASP A 25 -65.46 25.78 -25.15
C ASP A 25 -65.12 24.76 -24.07
N ASN A 26 -66.12 24.07 -23.53
CA ASN A 26 -65.91 23.01 -22.56
C ASN A 26 -65.16 21.81 -23.18
N ALA A 27 -65.45 21.46 -24.44
CA ALA A 27 -64.73 20.43 -25.18
C ALA A 27 -63.27 20.80 -25.45
N ARG A 28 -62.98 22.06 -25.83
CA ARG A 28 -61.62 22.57 -25.99
C ARG A 28 -60.84 22.59 -24.68
N THR A 29 -61.50 22.96 -23.59
CA THR A 29 -60.89 23.00 -22.26
C THR A 29 -60.57 21.58 -21.78
N ALA A 30 -61.44 20.61 -22.02
CA ALA A 30 -61.20 19.21 -21.73
C ALA A 30 -60.05 18.61 -22.56
N ASP A 31 -59.96 18.90 -23.86
CA ASP A 31 -58.84 18.48 -24.72
C ASP A 31 -57.51 19.09 -24.25
N SER A 32 -57.53 20.36 -23.86
CA SER A 32 -56.35 21.06 -23.33
C SER A 32 -55.91 20.49 -21.97
N ALA A 33 -56.85 20.16 -21.09
CA ALA A 33 -56.57 19.52 -19.80
C ALA A 33 -56.00 18.11 -19.99
N ALA A 34 -56.56 17.31 -20.92
CA ALA A 34 -56.05 15.98 -21.24
C ALA A 34 -54.62 16.02 -21.79
N LYS A 35 -54.31 16.96 -22.69
CA LYS A 35 -52.93 17.17 -23.18
C LYS A 35 -51.98 17.60 -22.07
N LEU A 36 -52.43 18.45 -21.15
CA LEU A 36 -51.63 18.89 -20.02
C LEU A 36 -51.34 17.73 -19.05
N GLU A 37 -52.31 16.86 -18.81
CA GLU A 37 -52.16 15.62 -18.02
C GLU A 37 -51.14 14.67 -18.68
N GLU A 38 -51.25 14.48 -19.99
CA GLU A 38 -50.32 13.65 -20.77
C GLU A 38 -48.89 14.21 -20.74
N ASP A 39 -48.74 15.52 -20.96
CA ASP A 39 -47.44 16.19 -20.91
C ASP A 39 -46.84 16.12 -19.51
N LYS A 40 -47.65 16.29 -18.44
CA LYS A 40 -47.22 16.12 -17.05
C LYS A 40 -46.70 14.71 -16.79
N ASN A 41 -47.47 13.69 -17.16
CA ASN A 41 -47.07 12.29 -16.96
C ASN A 41 -45.80 11.94 -17.75
N ARG A 42 -45.67 12.46 -18.98
CA ARG A 42 -44.46 12.31 -19.79
C ARG A 42 -43.26 12.99 -19.13
N LEU A 43 -43.45 14.18 -18.56
CA LEU A 43 -42.38 14.91 -17.87
C LEU A 43 -41.95 14.19 -16.59
N GLU A 44 -42.89 13.69 -15.80
CA GLU A 44 -42.64 12.92 -14.58
C GLU A 44 -41.86 11.63 -14.88
N THR A 45 -42.19 10.95 -15.98
CA THR A 45 -41.44 9.79 -16.46
C THR A 45 -40.00 10.16 -16.89
N LYS A 46 -39.82 11.31 -17.53
CA LYS A 46 -38.48 11.79 -17.92
C LYS A 46 -37.64 12.19 -16.71
N VAL A 47 -38.23 12.87 -15.72
CA VAL A 47 -37.55 13.27 -14.49
C VAL A 47 -37.07 12.05 -13.73
N THR A 48 -37.96 11.08 -13.48
CA THR A 48 -37.60 9.83 -12.79
C THR A 48 -36.54 9.01 -13.53
N SER A 49 -36.54 9.03 -14.88
CA SER A 49 -35.48 8.41 -15.68
C SER A 49 -34.14 9.12 -15.52
N LEU A 50 -34.12 10.46 -15.54
CA LEU A 50 -32.91 11.25 -15.40
C LEU A 50 -32.33 11.16 -13.99
N GLU A 51 -33.16 11.14 -12.95
CA GLU A 51 -32.73 10.93 -11.56
C GLU A 51 -32.00 9.59 -11.41
N LYS A 52 -32.53 8.51 -12.00
CA LYS A 52 -31.86 7.20 -12.01
C LYS A 52 -30.53 7.23 -12.76
N GLU A 53 -30.45 7.95 -13.88
CA GLU A 53 -29.19 8.05 -14.64
C GLU A 53 -28.14 8.87 -13.87
N ILE A 54 -28.55 9.95 -13.21
CA ILE A 54 -27.67 10.76 -12.35
C ILE A 54 -27.15 9.91 -11.18
N GLU A 55 -28.02 9.18 -10.50
CA GLU A 55 -27.61 8.30 -9.39
C GLU A 55 -26.62 7.24 -9.87
N ARG A 56 -26.86 6.62 -11.02
CA ARG A 56 -25.95 5.63 -11.61
C ARG A 56 -24.59 6.24 -11.96
N ARG A 57 -24.57 7.42 -12.58
CA ARG A 57 -23.32 8.14 -12.91
C ARG A 57 -22.57 8.59 -11.66
N SER A 58 -23.28 9.00 -10.62
CA SER A 58 -22.68 9.36 -9.33
C SER A 58 -21.94 8.16 -8.74
N ARG A 59 -22.61 7.00 -8.64
CA ARG A 59 -21.99 5.77 -8.12
C ARG A 59 -20.77 5.36 -8.94
N MET A 60 -20.87 5.41 -10.28
CA MET A 60 -19.74 5.10 -11.16
C MET A 60 -18.57 6.07 -10.96
N THR A 61 -18.84 7.33 -10.64
CA THR A 61 -17.79 8.33 -10.35
C THR A 61 -17.11 8.02 -9.02
N ASP A 62 -17.87 7.62 -8.01
CA ASP A 62 -17.34 7.24 -6.70
C ASP A 62 -16.48 5.96 -6.81
N ASP A 63 -16.94 4.96 -7.58
CA ASP A 63 -16.20 3.73 -7.85
C ASP A 63 -14.87 4.03 -8.57
N LEU A 64 -14.91 4.84 -9.63
CA LEU A 64 -13.71 5.25 -10.38
C LEU A 64 -12.73 6.04 -9.50
N LYS A 65 -13.24 6.89 -8.61
CA LYS A 65 -12.40 7.63 -7.66
C LYS A 65 -11.70 6.67 -6.71
N ASN A 66 -12.43 5.70 -6.14
CA ASN A 66 -11.86 4.72 -5.22
C ASN A 66 -10.83 3.81 -5.90
N GLU A 67 -11.09 3.38 -7.14
CA GLU A 67 -10.11 2.65 -7.96
C GLU A 67 -8.85 3.47 -8.21
N ASN A 68 -9.00 4.76 -8.55
CA ASN A 68 -7.87 5.65 -8.77
C ASN A 68 -7.04 5.87 -7.50
N ASP A 69 -7.69 6.09 -6.35
CA ASP A 69 -7.02 6.22 -5.06
C ASP A 69 -6.26 4.93 -4.71
N THR A 70 -6.86 3.76 -4.96
CA THR A 70 -6.22 2.45 -4.76
C THR A 70 -5.02 2.25 -5.70
N LEU A 71 -5.15 2.61 -6.97
CA LEU A 71 -4.08 2.53 -7.96
C LEU A 71 -2.92 3.46 -7.60
N ALA A 72 -3.19 4.66 -7.10
CA ALA A 72 -2.16 5.61 -6.67
C ALA A 72 -1.35 5.06 -5.49
N VAL A 73 -2.01 4.44 -4.50
CA VAL A 73 -1.32 3.77 -3.37
C VAL A 73 -0.47 2.60 -3.87
N ASN A 74 -1.03 1.75 -4.74
CA ASN A 74 -0.30 0.63 -5.30
C ASN A 74 0.91 1.09 -6.14
N LEU A 75 0.78 2.17 -6.90
CA LEU A 75 1.88 2.75 -7.67
C LEU A 75 2.98 3.27 -6.74
N SER A 76 2.63 3.96 -5.66
CA SER A 76 3.62 4.43 -4.66
C SER A 76 4.36 3.27 -4.00
N ASN A 77 3.65 2.20 -3.64
CA ASN A 77 4.27 1.01 -3.07
C ASN A 77 5.20 0.33 -4.09
N LEU A 78 4.77 0.23 -5.34
CA LEU A 78 5.57 -0.36 -6.41
C LEU A 78 6.79 0.49 -6.75
N GLU A 79 6.68 1.82 -6.72
CA GLU A 79 7.81 2.74 -6.88
C GLU A 79 8.80 2.60 -5.71
N GLU A 80 8.32 2.41 -4.48
CA GLU A 80 9.17 2.12 -3.33
C GLU A 80 9.87 0.75 -3.46
N GLU A 81 9.15 -0.29 -3.88
CA GLU A 81 9.71 -1.62 -4.14
C GLU A 81 10.70 -1.61 -5.31
N VAL A 82 10.43 -0.85 -6.37
CA VAL A 82 11.34 -0.66 -7.50
C VAL A 82 12.56 0.13 -7.05
N ALA A 83 12.42 1.19 -6.25
CA ALA A 83 13.55 1.92 -5.69
C ALA A 83 14.38 1.04 -4.73
N ALA A 84 13.73 0.15 -3.97
CA ALA A 84 14.39 -0.83 -3.10
C ALA A 84 15.07 -1.95 -3.92
N SER A 85 14.49 -2.38 -5.02
CA SER A 85 15.09 -3.36 -5.96
C SER A 85 16.20 -2.74 -6.80
N GLN A 86 16.12 -1.42 -7.04
CA GLN A 86 17.18 -0.60 -7.63
C GLN A 86 18.28 -0.25 -6.63
N SER A 87 18.18 -0.60 -5.33
CA SER A 87 19.34 -0.54 -4.44
C SER A 87 20.42 -1.43 -5.06
N SER A 88 21.44 -0.76 -5.60
CA SER A 88 22.39 -1.28 -6.57
C SER A 88 23.42 -2.20 -5.92
N VAL A 89 22.98 -3.24 -5.21
CA VAL A 89 23.86 -4.30 -4.75
C VAL A 89 24.33 -5.04 -6.00
N ARG A 90 25.51 -4.64 -6.48
CA ARG A 90 26.14 -5.32 -7.61
C ARG A 90 26.63 -6.68 -7.13
N TYR A 91 26.88 -7.59 -8.06
CA TYR A 91 27.54 -8.86 -7.72
C TYR A 91 28.83 -8.64 -6.91
N GLN A 92 29.58 -7.57 -7.20
CA GLN A 92 30.76 -7.22 -6.41
C GLN A 92 30.43 -6.85 -4.96
N ASP A 93 29.36 -6.10 -4.71
CA ASP A 93 28.94 -5.76 -3.35
C ASP A 93 28.58 -7.02 -2.54
N PHE A 94 27.96 -8.00 -3.20
CA PHE A 94 27.66 -9.30 -2.59
C PHE A 94 28.94 -10.09 -2.26
N MET A 95 29.91 -10.13 -3.18
CA MET A 95 31.19 -10.79 -2.94
C MET A 95 32.01 -10.10 -1.84
N ASP A 96 31.99 -8.77 -1.80
CA ASP A 96 32.65 -7.98 -0.75
C ASP A 96 32.00 -8.25 0.61
N ALA A 97 30.66 -8.32 0.67
CA ALA A 97 29.93 -8.66 1.89
C ALA A 97 30.23 -10.09 2.38
N ILE A 98 30.29 -11.08 1.48
CA ILE A 98 30.72 -12.44 1.84
C ILE A 98 32.15 -12.40 2.39
N SER A 99 33.07 -11.69 1.73
CA SER A 99 34.46 -11.60 2.17
C SER A 99 34.59 -11.05 3.59
N VAL A 100 33.71 -10.14 4.02
CA VAL A 100 33.67 -9.63 5.40
C VAL A 100 33.33 -10.76 6.38
N VAL A 101 32.30 -11.56 6.09
CA VAL A 101 31.91 -12.68 6.97
C VAL A 101 32.94 -13.80 6.96
N GLU A 102 33.55 -14.11 5.81
CA GLU A 102 34.67 -15.07 5.77
C GLU A 102 35.88 -14.59 6.57
N THR A 103 36.16 -13.27 6.57
CA THR A 103 37.21 -12.70 7.42
C THR A 103 36.84 -12.79 8.89
N TYR A 104 35.58 -12.55 9.25
CA TYR A 104 35.06 -12.73 10.61
C TYR A 104 35.21 -14.18 11.07
N LYS A 105 34.88 -15.13 10.20
CA LYS A 105 35.00 -16.58 10.45
C LYS A 105 36.46 -17.02 10.63
N ALA A 106 37.38 -16.46 9.83
CA ALA A 106 38.80 -16.79 9.88
C ALA A 106 39.57 -16.06 10.98
N ALA A 107 38.97 -15.02 11.60
CA ALA A 107 39.63 -14.21 12.61
C ALA A 107 40.02 -15.05 13.83
N GLY A 108 41.30 -14.97 14.20
CA GLY A 108 41.84 -15.65 15.37
C GLY A 108 41.78 -14.78 16.63
N GLU A 109 41.69 -13.45 16.45
CA GLU A 109 41.71 -12.48 17.53
C GLU A 109 40.50 -11.54 17.48
N PHE A 110 39.95 -11.21 18.64
CA PHE A 110 38.80 -10.29 18.74
C PHE A 110 39.07 -8.91 18.15
N LYS A 111 40.33 -8.47 18.18
CA LYS A 111 40.72 -7.18 17.60
C LYS A 111 40.44 -7.14 16.09
N GLU A 112 40.67 -8.24 15.39
CA GLU A 112 40.38 -8.37 13.95
C GLU A 112 38.88 -8.31 13.68
N VAL A 113 38.07 -8.90 14.57
CA VAL A 113 36.61 -8.91 14.49
C VAL A 113 36.03 -7.51 14.64
N ILE A 114 36.54 -6.73 15.60
CA ILE A 114 36.05 -5.37 15.86
C ILE A 114 36.24 -4.45 14.65
N ASP A 115 37.27 -4.70 13.84
CA ASP A 115 37.48 -3.95 12.60
C ASP A 115 36.41 -4.22 11.53
N LEU A 116 35.72 -5.36 11.60
CA LEU A 116 34.66 -5.74 10.68
C LEU A 116 33.30 -5.15 11.08
N ILE A 117 33.17 -4.61 12.29
CA ILE A 117 31.91 -4.09 12.83
C ILE A 117 31.68 -2.64 12.38
N ALA A 118 30.44 -2.34 11.96
CA ALA A 118 30.02 -1.00 11.60
C ALA A 118 29.88 -0.12 12.85
N LEU A 119 30.48 1.07 12.81
CA LEU A 119 30.49 1.98 13.95
C LEU A 119 29.10 2.49 14.32
N GLY A 120 28.19 2.63 13.34
CA GLY A 120 26.88 3.25 13.56
C GLY A 120 25.99 2.54 14.59
N ASN A 121 26.07 1.21 14.66
CA ASN A 121 25.29 0.40 15.61
C ASN A 121 26.15 -0.26 16.71
N PHE A 122 27.47 -0.09 16.65
CA PHE A 122 28.37 -0.54 17.70
C PHE A 122 28.22 0.34 18.96
N THR A 123 27.98 -0.28 20.11
CA THR A 123 27.81 0.43 21.39
C THR A 123 29.02 0.24 22.30
N SER A 124 29.44 -0.99 22.51
CA SER A 124 30.59 -1.33 23.36
C SER A 124 31.04 -2.77 23.12
N PHE A 125 32.21 -3.15 23.63
CA PHE A 125 32.59 -4.55 23.79
C PHE A 125 32.83 -4.85 25.27
N GLY A 126 32.53 -6.08 25.68
CA GLY A 126 32.85 -6.61 27.00
C GLY A 126 34.24 -7.23 27.01
N THR A 127 35.04 -6.96 28.03
CA THR A 127 36.45 -7.39 28.09
C THR A 127 36.75 -8.51 29.08
N LEU A 128 35.77 -9.01 29.84
CA LEU A 128 36.01 -9.95 30.95
C LEU A 128 34.82 -10.89 31.15
N ASP A 129 35.08 -12.20 31.18
CA ASP A 129 34.28 -13.17 31.94
C ASP A 129 34.79 -13.23 33.41
N GLN A 130 34.18 -14.06 34.27
CA GLN A 130 34.60 -14.19 35.68
C GLN A 130 36.00 -14.81 35.85
N ASP A 131 36.61 -15.34 34.79
CA ASP A 131 37.85 -16.10 34.78
C ASP A 131 38.99 -15.36 34.01
N ASP A 132 38.83 -14.06 33.75
CA ASP A 132 39.81 -13.18 33.09
C ASP A 132 40.24 -13.65 31.67
N ASN A 133 39.42 -14.46 30.98
CA ASN A 133 39.74 -14.99 29.65
C ASN A 133 38.93 -14.29 28.54
N CYS A 134 39.62 -13.40 27.81
CA CYS A 134 39.25 -12.88 26.48
C CYS A 134 37.99 -11.96 26.37
N PRO A 135 38.00 -10.96 25.48
CA PRO A 135 36.87 -10.06 25.24
C PRO A 135 35.89 -10.73 24.27
N CYS A 136 34.77 -11.27 24.74
CA CYS A 136 33.92 -12.05 23.83
C CYS A 136 32.57 -11.41 23.53
N THR A 137 32.11 -10.36 24.23
CA THR A 137 30.79 -9.79 23.89
C THR A 137 30.89 -8.54 23.03
N ILE A 138 30.22 -8.55 21.89
CA ILE A 138 29.96 -7.37 21.06
C ILE A 138 28.56 -6.87 21.38
N ASN A 139 28.43 -5.62 21.83
CA ASN A 139 27.14 -4.99 22.07
C ASN A 139 26.79 -4.09 20.89
N PHE A 140 25.79 -4.51 20.13
CA PHE A 140 25.09 -3.67 19.18
C PHE A 140 23.98 -2.89 19.90
N LYS A 141 23.41 -1.90 19.22
CA LYS A 141 22.33 -1.07 19.77
C LYS A 141 21.10 -1.87 20.19
N TYR A 142 20.79 -2.96 19.50
CA TYR A 142 19.55 -3.75 19.69
C TYR A 142 19.80 -5.21 20.05
N SER A 143 21.06 -5.63 20.12
CA SER A 143 21.45 -7.02 20.32
C SER A 143 22.85 -7.08 20.91
N ASN A 144 23.15 -8.18 21.59
CA ASN A 144 24.48 -8.52 22.05
C ASN A 144 24.84 -9.91 21.50
N LEU A 145 26.10 -10.10 21.17
CA LEU A 145 26.59 -11.39 20.70
C LEU A 145 27.87 -11.74 21.43
N GLU A 146 27.93 -12.96 21.95
CA GLU A 146 29.19 -13.57 22.31
C GLU A 146 29.90 -14.09 21.06
N TRP A 147 31.00 -13.45 20.70
CA TRP A 147 31.92 -13.90 19.69
C TRP A 147 32.67 -15.14 20.17
N ILE A 148 32.53 -16.22 19.40
CA ILE A 148 33.25 -17.46 19.59
C ILE A 148 33.97 -17.77 18.27
N PRO A 149 35.30 -17.90 18.24
CA PRO A 149 36.03 -18.22 17.01
C PRO A 149 35.69 -19.63 16.51
N GLY A 150 35.64 -19.80 15.19
CA GLY A 150 35.49 -21.12 14.55
C GLY A 150 34.09 -21.76 14.61
N VAL A 151 33.07 -21.03 15.10
CA VAL A 151 31.68 -21.57 15.18
C VAL A 151 30.87 -21.36 13.90
N VAL A 152 31.28 -20.45 13.03
CA VAL A 152 30.60 -20.11 11.78
C VAL A 152 31.05 -21.07 10.67
N LEU A 153 30.10 -21.73 10.01
CA LEU A 153 30.33 -22.73 8.97
C LEU A 153 30.02 -22.14 7.58
N ASP A 154 29.10 -22.74 6.83
CA ASP A 154 28.81 -22.40 5.45
C ASP A 154 27.62 -21.45 5.31
N LEU A 155 27.66 -20.60 4.28
CA LEU A 155 26.55 -19.75 3.88
C LEU A 155 25.36 -20.61 3.44
N SER A 156 24.23 -20.52 4.14
CA SER A 156 23.00 -21.25 3.82
C SER A 156 21.99 -20.42 3.02
N GLY A 157 22.02 -19.10 3.16
CA GLY A 157 21.07 -18.24 2.47
C GLY A 157 21.46 -16.77 2.52
N PHE A 158 20.81 -15.99 1.66
CA PHE A 158 20.99 -14.54 1.64
C PHE A 158 19.68 -13.82 1.32
N LYS A 159 19.60 -12.57 1.75
CA LYS A 159 18.52 -11.64 1.42
C LYS A 159 19.10 -10.26 1.21
N ILE A 160 18.58 -9.53 0.23
CA ILE A 160 18.93 -8.13 0.01
C ILE A 160 17.78 -7.29 0.57
N GLU A 161 18.15 -6.32 1.40
CA GLU A 161 17.23 -5.30 1.93
C GLU A 161 17.75 -3.92 1.51
N LYS A 162 16.92 -2.89 1.63
CA LYS A 162 17.27 -1.54 1.18
C LYS A 162 18.59 -1.07 1.82
N GLY A 163 19.67 -1.04 1.03
CA GLY A 163 21.01 -0.64 1.49
C GLY A 163 21.72 -1.66 2.41
N ARG A 164 21.21 -2.89 2.52
CA ARG A 164 21.75 -3.95 3.39
C ARG A 164 21.84 -5.29 2.67
N ILE A 165 22.83 -6.07 3.04
CA ILE A 165 22.96 -7.47 2.60
C ILE A 165 22.88 -8.33 3.86
N VAL A 166 21.94 -9.25 3.88
CA VAL A 166 21.74 -10.17 4.99
C VAL A 166 22.23 -11.55 4.56
N LEU A 167 23.21 -12.09 5.29
CA LEU A 167 23.82 -13.39 5.02
C LEU A 167 23.56 -14.33 6.19
N THR A 168 22.94 -15.47 5.94
CA THR A 168 22.69 -16.51 6.95
C THR A 168 23.74 -17.60 6.80
N TYR A 169 24.46 -17.88 7.88
CA TYR A 169 25.48 -18.91 7.97
C TYR A 169 25.07 -19.99 8.97
N LEU A 170 25.35 -21.24 8.61
CA LEU A 170 25.24 -22.36 9.53
C LEU A 170 26.27 -22.21 10.65
N THR A 171 25.92 -22.72 11.83
CA THR A 171 26.83 -22.80 12.98
C THR A 171 27.08 -24.25 13.39
N VAL A 172 28.15 -24.49 14.16
CA VAL A 172 28.45 -25.80 14.77
C VAL A 172 27.26 -26.34 15.56
N GLU A 173 27.13 -27.67 15.66
CA GLU A 173 25.99 -28.34 16.30
C GLU A 173 25.75 -27.88 17.75
N ASP A 174 26.83 -27.59 18.48
CA ASP A 174 26.79 -27.18 19.90
C ASP A 174 26.14 -25.80 20.13
N LEU A 175 25.95 -24.98 19.09
CA LEU A 175 25.18 -23.74 19.18
C LEU A 175 23.70 -24.01 18.86
N GLU A 176 22.78 -23.43 19.62
CA GLU A 176 21.34 -23.60 19.39
C GLU A 176 20.88 -22.96 18.07
N ASP A 177 21.46 -21.80 17.74
CA ASP A 177 21.05 -20.96 16.62
C ASP A 177 22.12 -20.83 15.53
N ASN A 178 21.67 -20.62 14.30
CA ASN A 178 22.47 -20.14 13.19
C ASN A 178 22.69 -18.63 13.30
N TYR A 179 23.75 -18.13 12.64
CA TYR A 179 24.06 -16.70 12.65
C TYR A 179 23.56 -16.04 11.37
N GLN A 180 22.87 -14.91 11.53
CA GLN A 180 22.48 -14.03 10.44
C GLN A 180 23.22 -12.70 10.56
N PHE A 181 24.16 -12.49 9.65
CA PHE A 181 24.95 -11.27 9.55
C PHE A 181 24.21 -10.23 8.72
N VAL A 182 23.96 -9.06 9.30
CA VAL A 182 23.40 -7.91 8.59
C VAL A 182 24.56 -6.99 8.23
N LEU A 183 24.80 -6.80 6.94
CA LEU A 183 25.88 -5.98 6.43
C LEU A 183 25.36 -4.67 5.86
N THR A 184 26.10 -3.59 6.11
CA THR A 184 25.82 -2.26 5.58
C THR A 184 27.12 -1.55 5.18
N LYS A 185 27.04 -0.53 4.32
CA LYS A 185 28.17 0.35 4.04
C LYS A 185 28.33 1.34 5.18
N SER A 186 29.45 1.27 5.88
CA SER A 186 29.73 2.15 7.02
C SER A 186 31.22 2.30 7.30
N ASP A 187 31.54 3.29 8.13
CA ASP A 187 32.84 3.42 8.78
C ASP A 187 32.99 2.34 9.86
N GLY A 188 34.24 1.94 10.12
CA GLY A 188 34.59 1.00 11.17
C GLY A 188 35.19 1.68 12.38
N PHE A 189 35.57 0.86 13.36
CA PHE A 189 36.13 1.34 14.61
C PHE A 189 37.52 1.97 14.43
N TYR A 190 38.48 1.25 13.83
CA TYR A 190 39.82 1.77 13.53
C TYR A 190 39.96 2.32 12.11
N ASP A 191 39.21 1.78 11.14
CA ASP A 191 39.21 2.21 9.73
C ASP A 191 37.96 3.05 9.40
N ARG A 192 38.14 4.34 9.10
CA ARG A 192 37.07 5.29 8.75
C ARG A 192 36.70 5.30 7.27
N THR A 193 37.18 4.33 6.49
CA THR A 193 36.74 4.21 5.10
C THR A 193 35.41 3.49 5.00
N GLU A 194 34.51 4.05 4.17
CA GLU A 194 33.20 3.47 3.89
C GLU A 194 33.37 2.17 3.10
N LYS A 195 33.02 1.05 3.74
CA LYS A 195 33.07 -0.31 3.19
C LYS A 195 31.93 -1.14 3.76
N TRP A 196 31.68 -2.31 3.20
CA TRP A 196 30.77 -3.28 3.81
C TRP A 196 31.30 -3.70 5.18
N ARG A 197 30.45 -3.60 6.19
CA ARG A 197 30.74 -3.94 7.59
C ARG A 197 29.51 -4.58 8.22
N ILE A 198 29.74 -5.35 9.28
CA ILE A 198 28.70 -6.02 10.05
C ILE A 198 27.99 -4.97 10.92
N GLU A 199 26.74 -4.67 10.57
CA GLU A 199 25.86 -3.78 11.32
C GLU A 199 25.31 -4.47 12.57
N GLU A 200 25.00 -5.75 12.45
CA GLU A 200 24.34 -6.56 13.47
C GLU A 200 24.57 -8.04 13.17
N ILE A 201 24.60 -8.88 14.21
CA ILE A 201 24.53 -10.33 14.09
C ILE A 201 23.32 -10.81 14.88
N ARG A 202 22.41 -11.52 14.19
CA ARG A 202 21.17 -12.06 14.75
C ARG A 202 21.28 -13.56 14.91
N LEU A 203 20.61 -14.09 15.92
CA LEU A 203 20.42 -15.52 16.12
C LEU A 203 19.15 -15.96 15.40
N VAL A 204 19.24 -17.04 14.64
CA VAL A 204 18.11 -17.61 13.89
C VAL A 204 18.04 -19.10 14.16
N GLU A 205 16.86 -19.58 14.52
CA GLU A 205 16.61 -20.98 14.83
C GLU A 205 17.07 -21.90 13.69
N LYS A 206 17.71 -23.02 14.05
CA LYS A 206 18.13 -24.05 13.09
C LYS A 206 16.91 -24.75 12.49
N GLU A 207 16.93 -24.99 11.17
CA GLU A 207 15.86 -25.75 10.53
C GLU A 207 15.80 -27.18 11.09
N GLY A 208 14.67 -27.52 11.71
CA GLY A 208 14.43 -28.85 12.30
C GLY A 208 14.61 -28.97 13.81
N SER A 209 14.84 -27.86 14.52
CA SER A 209 14.80 -27.84 15.99
C SER A 209 13.40 -28.24 16.51
N PRO A 210 13.31 -29.18 17.47
CA PRO A 210 12.03 -29.51 18.09
C PRO A 210 11.55 -28.34 18.97
N LEU A 211 10.31 -27.89 18.71
CA LEU A 211 9.56 -26.91 19.52
C LEU A 211 9.47 -27.31 21.00
#